data_AF-A0A842WSG7-F1
#
_entry.id   AF-A0A842WSG7-F1
#
_cell.length_a   1.000
_cell.length_b   1.000
_cell.length_c   1.000
_cell.angle_alpha   90.00
_cell.angle_beta   90.00
_cell.angle_gamma   90.00
#
_symmetry.space_group_name_H-M   'P 1'
#
loop_
_entity.id
_entity.type
_entity.pdbx_description
1 polymer ?
#
loop_
_entity_poly.entity_id
_entity_poly.type
_entity_poly.pdbx_seq_one_letter_code
_entity_poly.pdbx_strand_id
1 'polypeptide(L)'
;MKINIGNMAQRSVYIIASLIIISMVVPTASLDFVSSQEVTEILPTEENHGNEIIEELVSQLSGHLVKQHIKELSENGSRPYGSYQNIIARRYIESQLQVLSEGKIDVSILGTHKSVVGRLPGWLDVNAPVLMVGGHLDSVQDAPGANDDGTGVAIVLELARILSKFEWPLDIYFCAWNAEENGLIGSSEVADIFAAQEIEILQYFNVDMLLVEDIEAPPDERILAVYNNGHGVTYHESHYFADLMRMMSNNYGQNLILPLPSTSFGAWTRSDHWSFIVEGYQNTLFAFESGVHRDSAYHQPTDAWDNPMYNYTMTEETALSIGLSIAFTLSRQYDVLTSLEYNGVLQPGESKQYYFAMTTETDFVVNATWNKSEVEFKLVSPNEAEIAGTLKDSSGNSEIILNETLSDWGLYKVLVENTGINELEYTITARYESDVNNDNVPDSQQFWFDDSYWSMDQDADGLVDAIELLLQTSPLLEDSDFDTMPDAYEVQNDLDPLENDAEYDLDQDGLSNLREFELGTNPNSVDSDQDQMDDYWEVQHNLDPLRDDSMEDPDGDFLTNLDEYLLDRDPHLNEDIHIPFLVVGSLIGIVILGLVVKQKRSH
;
A
#
# COMPACT_ATOMS: atom_id res chain seq x y z
N MET A 1 -21.61 -56.92 -42.44
CA MET A 1 -22.46 -55.88 -43.08
C MET A 1 -21.70 -54.56 -42.90
N LYS A 2 -20.98 -53.97 -43.87
CA LYS A 2 -21.36 -53.41 -45.19
C LYS A 2 -22.57 -52.45 -45.03
N ILE A 3 -22.55 -51.14 -45.33
CA ILE A 3 -21.88 -50.26 -46.34
C ILE A 3 -22.10 -48.79 -45.85
N ASN A 4 -21.12 -47.86 -45.83
CA ASN A 4 -20.53 -46.98 -46.88
C ASN A 4 -21.28 -45.62 -47.09
N ILE A 5 -20.71 -44.46 -46.69
CA ILE A 5 -19.89 -43.43 -47.39
C ILE A 5 -20.66 -42.28 -48.10
N GLY A 6 -20.27 -41.03 -47.80
CA GLY A 6 -20.00 -39.94 -48.75
C GLY A 6 -20.80 -38.64 -48.58
N ASN A 7 -20.33 -37.43 -48.91
CA ASN A 7 -19.01 -36.78 -49.04
C ASN A 7 -19.27 -35.27 -49.35
N MET A 8 -18.38 -34.38 -48.90
CA MET A 8 -17.99 -33.04 -49.43
C MET A 8 -19.02 -31.97 -49.92
N ALA A 9 -18.85 -30.70 -49.46
CA ALA A 9 -18.28 -29.58 -50.25
C ALA A 9 -18.41 -28.19 -49.57
N GLN A 10 -17.31 -27.40 -49.60
CA GLN A 10 -17.21 -25.97 -49.30
C GLN A 10 -17.96 -25.08 -50.32
N ARG A 11 -18.39 -23.86 -49.91
CA ARG A 11 -18.43 -22.66 -50.78
C ARG A 11 -18.58 -21.36 -49.98
N SER A 12 -17.67 -20.42 -50.24
CA SER A 12 -17.64 -19.02 -49.81
C SER A 12 -18.70 -18.15 -50.49
N VAL A 13 -19.18 -17.09 -49.84
CA VAL A 13 -19.95 -15.99 -50.46
C VAL A 13 -19.50 -14.63 -49.88
N TYR A 14 -19.26 -13.71 -50.81
CA TYR A 14 -18.87 -12.30 -50.65
C TYR A 14 -20.02 -11.41 -50.16
N ILE A 15 -19.73 -10.36 -49.38
CA ILE A 15 -20.62 -9.19 -49.24
C ILE A 15 -19.83 -7.90 -49.55
N ILE A 16 -20.52 -7.05 -50.30
CA ILE A 16 -20.06 -5.89 -51.08
C ILE A 16 -20.03 -4.62 -50.23
N ALA A 17 -18.96 -3.83 -50.42
CA ALA A 17 -18.78 -2.48 -49.89
C ALA A 17 -19.72 -1.45 -50.52
N SER A 18 -20.09 -0.42 -49.77
CA SER A 18 -20.72 0.81 -50.29
C SER A 18 -20.12 2.03 -49.59
N LEU A 19 -19.35 2.82 -50.35
CA LEU A 19 -18.80 4.12 -49.98
C LEU A 19 -19.90 5.19 -49.85
N ILE A 20 -19.77 6.07 -48.86
CA ILE A 20 -20.29 7.44 -48.92
C ILE A 20 -19.15 8.40 -48.54
N ILE A 21 -18.82 9.30 -49.48
CA ILE A 21 -17.88 10.41 -49.34
C ILE A 21 -18.68 11.68 -49.06
N ILE A 22 -18.31 12.46 -48.04
CA ILE A 22 -18.62 13.89 -47.93
C ILE A 22 -17.35 14.64 -47.53
N SER A 23 -17.08 15.73 -48.23
CA SER A 23 -15.80 16.44 -48.33
C SER A 23 -15.70 17.71 -47.46
N MET A 24 -14.46 18.01 -47.04
CA MET A 24 -13.79 19.32 -46.92
C MET A 24 -14.32 20.30 -45.84
N VAL A 25 -13.47 20.98 -45.05
CA VAL A 25 -12.49 22.02 -45.44
C VAL A 25 -11.35 22.13 -44.40
N VAL A 26 -10.12 22.34 -44.88
CA VAL A 26 -8.94 22.80 -44.11
C VAL A 26 -8.73 24.29 -44.35
N PRO A 27 -8.25 25.05 -43.34
CA PRO A 27 -7.26 26.10 -43.61
C PRO A 27 -6.02 26.00 -42.72
N THR A 28 -4.87 26.19 -43.36
CA THR A 28 -3.48 26.23 -42.88
C THR A 28 -3.07 27.63 -42.38
N ALA A 29 -2.21 27.73 -41.35
CA ALA A 29 -0.82 28.26 -41.46
C ALA A 29 -0.14 28.69 -40.12
N SER A 30 1.11 28.23 -39.99
CA SER A 30 2.37 28.80 -39.44
C SER A 30 2.62 29.11 -37.94
N LEU A 31 3.66 28.40 -37.44
CA LEU A 31 4.83 28.79 -36.61
C LEU A 31 4.66 29.53 -35.26
N ASP A 32 5.14 28.93 -34.16
CA ASP A 32 6.41 29.29 -33.50
C ASP A 32 6.68 28.43 -32.23
N PHE A 33 7.96 28.20 -31.95
CA PHE A 33 8.58 27.47 -30.83
C PHE A 33 8.13 27.99 -29.45
N VAL A 34 7.85 27.07 -28.51
CA VAL A 34 8.00 27.30 -27.06
C VAL A 34 8.72 26.07 -26.48
N SER A 35 9.83 26.33 -25.80
CA SER A 35 10.65 25.34 -25.12
C SER A 35 9.95 24.78 -23.87
N SER A 36 10.64 23.81 -23.26
CA SER A 36 10.44 23.19 -21.95
C SER A 36 9.34 22.14 -21.87
N GLN A 37 9.76 20.89 -22.03
CA GLN A 37 9.35 19.83 -21.11
C GLN A 37 10.62 19.07 -20.73
N GLU A 38 11.08 19.30 -19.50
CA GLU A 38 11.68 18.21 -18.73
C GLU A 38 10.62 17.12 -18.67
N VAL A 39 10.90 15.99 -19.32
CA VAL A 39 10.14 14.76 -19.10
C VAL A 39 10.79 14.11 -17.89
N THR A 40 10.32 14.49 -16.71
CA THR A 40 10.51 13.71 -15.48
C THR A 40 9.43 12.65 -15.47
N GLU A 41 9.74 11.43 -15.88
CA GLU A 41 8.85 10.28 -15.69
C GLU A 41 9.60 8.98 -16.01
N ILE A 42 10.37 8.42 -15.07
CA ILE A 42 10.48 6.96 -14.80
C ILE A 42 10.88 6.78 -13.33
N LEU A 43 9.90 6.96 -12.46
CA LEU A 43 9.70 6.22 -11.22
C LEU A 43 8.18 6.14 -11.11
N PRO A 44 7.58 5.08 -10.55
CA PRO A 44 6.16 5.08 -10.28
C PRO A 44 5.84 6.40 -9.58
N THR A 45 5.02 7.22 -10.25
CA THR A 45 4.51 8.48 -9.70
C THR A 45 4.04 8.19 -8.27
N GLU A 46 4.16 9.16 -7.36
CA GLU A 46 3.57 9.14 -6.00
C GLU A 46 2.06 8.78 -6.04
N GLU A 47 1.69 7.55 -6.41
CA GLU A 47 0.34 7.03 -6.40
C GLU A 47 0.16 6.51 -4.99
N ASN A 48 -0.60 7.33 -4.28
CA ASN A 48 -0.97 7.25 -2.89
C ASN A 48 -1.92 6.04 -2.69
N HIS A 49 -1.52 4.83 -3.12
CA HIS A 49 -2.37 3.64 -3.17
C HIS A 49 -3.01 3.35 -1.81
N GLY A 50 -2.34 3.68 -0.71
CA GLY A 50 -2.90 3.57 0.63
C GLY A 50 -4.20 4.36 0.83
N ASN A 51 -4.26 5.62 0.38
CA ASN A 51 -5.49 6.43 0.50
C ASN A 51 -6.59 5.93 -0.45
N GLU A 52 -6.23 5.53 -1.67
CA GLU A 52 -7.20 5.00 -2.65
C GLU A 52 -7.83 3.69 -2.17
N ILE A 53 -7.02 2.76 -1.65
CA ILE A 53 -7.49 1.50 -1.05
C ILE A 53 -8.40 1.78 0.15
N ILE A 54 -8.04 2.74 1.01
CA ILE A 54 -8.87 3.14 2.16
C ILE A 54 -10.23 3.67 1.67
N GLU A 55 -10.25 4.60 0.71
CA GLU A 55 -11.49 5.16 0.16
C GLU A 55 -12.35 4.08 -0.49
N GLU A 56 -11.73 3.15 -1.23
CA GLU A 56 -12.43 2.04 -1.84
C GLU A 56 -13.04 1.13 -0.77
N LEU A 57 -12.28 0.73 0.26
CA LEU A 57 -12.78 -0.10 1.37
C LEU A 57 -13.94 0.55 2.12
N VAL A 58 -13.83 1.84 2.44
CA VAL A 58 -14.92 2.62 3.07
C VAL A 58 -16.18 2.52 2.22
N SER A 59 -16.07 2.69 0.90
CA SER A 59 -17.21 2.66 -0.02
C SER A 59 -17.87 1.28 -0.13
N GLN A 60 -17.10 0.22 0.17
CA GLN A 60 -17.52 -1.16 0.00
C GLN A 60 -18.15 -1.77 1.24
N LEU A 61 -17.93 -1.21 2.43
CA LEU A 61 -18.47 -1.74 3.68
C LEU A 61 -20.00 -1.72 3.67
N SER A 62 -20.62 -2.83 4.08
CA SER A 62 -22.07 -2.98 4.11
C SER A 62 -22.58 -3.45 5.46
N GLY A 63 -23.06 -2.50 6.26
CA GLY A 63 -23.77 -2.82 7.50
C GLY A 63 -25.03 -3.68 7.33
N HIS A 64 -25.64 -3.60 6.14
CA HIS A 64 -26.75 -4.49 5.79
C HIS A 64 -26.33 -5.96 5.76
N LEU A 65 -25.17 -6.27 5.17
CA LEU A 65 -24.66 -7.63 5.09
C LEU A 65 -24.22 -8.15 6.46
N VAL A 66 -23.54 -7.33 7.27
CA VAL A 66 -23.19 -7.67 8.67
C VAL A 66 -24.45 -8.08 9.45
N LYS A 67 -25.50 -7.24 9.39
CA LYS A 67 -26.79 -7.56 10.03
C LYS A 67 -27.45 -8.82 9.47
N GLN A 68 -27.32 -9.08 8.17
CA GLN A 68 -27.84 -10.29 7.55
C GLN A 68 -27.11 -11.53 8.06
N HIS A 69 -25.79 -11.50 8.19
CA HIS A 69 -25.01 -12.61 8.76
C HIS A 69 -25.39 -12.88 10.22
N ILE A 70 -25.51 -11.83 11.05
CA ILE A 70 -25.99 -11.93 12.44
C ILE A 70 -27.35 -12.62 12.50
N LYS A 71 -28.27 -12.22 11.61
CA LYS A 71 -29.59 -12.83 11.52
C LYS A 71 -29.52 -14.31 11.13
N GLU A 72 -28.80 -14.67 10.07
CA GLU A 72 -28.70 -16.08 9.60
C GLU A 72 -28.13 -17.01 10.68
N LEU A 73 -27.14 -16.53 11.43
CA LEU A 73 -26.51 -17.26 12.53
C LEU A 73 -27.44 -17.45 13.74
N SER A 74 -28.28 -16.46 14.05
CA SER A 74 -29.11 -16.46 15.26
C SER A 74 -30.56 -16.91 15.04
N GLU A 75 -31.15 -16.73 13.85
CA GLU A 75 -32.57 -17.02 13.64
C GLU A 75 -32.91 -18.51 13.68
N ASN A 76 -31.91 -19.37 13.48
CA ASN A 76 -32.03 -20.83 13.50
C ASN A 76 -31.87 -21.44 14.91
N GLY A 77 -31.83 -20.59 15.94
CA GLY A 77 -31.73 -20.96 17.34
C GLY A 77 -30.29 -21.07 17.84
N SER A 78 -30.15 -21.44 19.10
CA SER A 78 -28.86 -21.54 19.79
C SER A 78 -27.89 -22.49 19.12
N ARG A 79 -26.59 -22.16 19.20
CA ARG A 79 -25.48 -22.90 18.60
C ARG A 79 -24.53 -23.56 19.63
N PRO A 80 -24.99 -24.26 20.70
CA PRO A 80 -24.08 -24.92 21.64
C PRO A 80 -23.12 -25.87 20.96
N TYR A 81 -21.87 -25.88 21.39
CA TYR A 81 -20.86 -26.82 20.90
C TYR A 81 -21.40 -28.26 20.87
N GLY A 82 -21.19 -28.93 19.73
CA GLY A 82 -21.65 -30.31 19.49
C GLY A 82 -23.12 -30.46 19.12
N SER A 83 -23.92 -29.38 19.12
CA SER A 83 -25.30 -29.39 18.65
C SER A 83 -25.40 -29.46 17.12
N TYR A 84 -26.59 -29.78 16.61
CA TYR A 84 -26.86 -29.78 15.17
C TYR A 84 -26.78 -28.37 14.57
N GLN A 85 -27.26 -27.36 15.31
CA GLN A 85 -27.23 -25.95 14.93
C GLN A 85 -25.80 -25.41 14.85
N ASN A 86 -24.93 -25.79 15.79
CA ASN A 86 -23.51 -25.48 15.74
C ASN A 86 -22.84 -26.03 14.45
N ILE A 87 -23.18 -27.26 14.05
CA ILE A 87 -22.68 -27.83 12.78
C ILE A 87 -23.19 -27.06 11.57
N ILE A 88 -24.44 -26.60 11.59
CA ILE A 88 -25.01 -25.75 10.52
C ILE A 88 -24.27 -24.42 10.45
N ALA A 89 -24.08 -23.74 11.57
CA ALA A 89 -23.37 -22.47 11.63
C ALA A 89 -21.93 -22.59 11.11
N ARG A 90 -21.19 -23.61 11.56
CA ARG A 90 -19.85 -23.89 11.05
C ARG A 90 -19.82 -24.07 9.52
N ARG A 91 -20.75 -24.86 8.96
CA ARG A 91 -20.87 -25.06 7.50
C ARG A 91 -21.27 -23.79 6.75
N TYR A 92 -22.11 -22.97 7.36
CA TYR A 92 -22.47 -21.66 6.82
C TYR A 92 -21.22 -20.79 6.71
N ILE A 93 -20.44 -20.68 7.78
CA ILE A 93 -19.19 -19.90 7.82
C ILE A 93 -18.20 -20.42 6.77
N GLU A 94 -17.94 -21.74 6.73
CA GLU A 94 -17.09 -22.38 5.71
C GLU A 94 -17.52 -21.99 4.29
N SER A 95 -18.82 -22.08 4.00
CA SER A 95 -19.38 -21.75 2.69
C SER A 95 -19.30 -20.25 2.40
N GLN A 96 -19.52 -19.38 3.38
CA GLN A 96 -19.49 -17.94 3.17
C GLN A 96 -18.07 -17.46 2.92
N LEU A 97 -17.06 -17.96 3.64
CA LEU A 97 -15.65 -17.61 3.39
C LEU A 97 -15.25 -17.92 1.94
N GLN A 98 -15.69 -19.04 1.38
CA GLN A 98 -15.45 -19.38 -0.03
C GLN A 98 -16.25 -18.51 -1.00
N VAL A 99 -17.56 -18.32 -0.75
CA VAL A 99 -18.43 -17.61 -1.69
C VAL A 99 -18.11 -16.12 -1.74
N LEU A 100 -17.88 -15.49 -0.57
CA LEU A 100 -17.63 -14.07 -0.45
C LEU A 100 -16.26 -13.66 -1.02
N SER A 101 -15.31 -14.58 -1.04
CA SER A 101 -13.97 -14.37 -1.61
C SER A 101 -13.79 -14.91 -3.04
N GLU A 102 -14.88 -15.37 -3.67
CA GLU A 102 -14.83 -16.02 -4.99
C GLU A 102 -13.85 -17.21 -5.08
N GLY A 103 -13.63 -17.87 -3.94
CA GLY A 103 -12.73 -19.03 -3.82
C GLY A 103 -11.28 -18.69 -3.52
N LYS A 104 -10.94 -17.42 -3.27
CA LYS A 104 -9.57 -16.99 -2.90
C LYS A 104 -9.17 -17.36 -1.46
N ILE A 105 -10.14 -17.61 -0.58
CA ILE A 105 -9.86 -18.00 0.82
C ILE A 105 -9.80 -19.52 0.95
N ASP A 106 -8.64 -20.01 1.41
CA ASP A 106 -8.40 -21.39 1.78
C ASP A 106 -8.98 -21.69 3.16
N VAL A 107 -10.05 -22.49 3.21
CA VAL A 107 -10.76 -22.80 4.45
C VAL A 107 -10.28 -24.11 5.06
N SER A 108 -9.80 -24.04 6.30
CA SER A 108 -9.36 -25.16 7.12
C SER A 108 -10.23 -25.32 8.37
N ILE A 109 -10.43 -26.58 8.78
CA ILE A 109 -11.08 -26.94 10.05
C ILE A 109 -10.02 -27.52 10.96
N LEU A 110 -9.70 -26.79 12.02
CA LEU A 110 -8.59 -27.10 12.90
C LEU A 110 -9.07 -27.67 14.23
N GLY A 111 -8.25 -28.54 14.80
CA GLY A 111 -8.49 -29.16 16.09
C GLY A 111 -9.64 -30.16 16.13
N THR A 112 -9.78 -30.80 17.27
CA THR A 112 -10.88 -31.70 17.62
C THR A 112 -12.18 -30.94 17.88
N HIS A 113 -12.11 -29.66 18.30
CA HIS A 113 -13.27 -28.77 18.50
C HIS A 113 -13.79 -28.15 17.21
N LYS A 114 -13.06 -28.28 16.09
CA LYS A 114 -13.47 -27.89 14.74
C LYS A 114 -13.71 -26.38 14.58
N SER A 115 -12.78 -25.58 15.11
CA SER A 115 -12.70 -24.15 14.78
C SER A 115 -12.44 -23.97 13.28
N VAL A 116 -12.97 -22.90 12.70
CA VAL A 116 -12.80 -22.57 11.27
C VAL A 116 -11.71 -21.52 11.14
N VAL A 117 -10.76 -21.74 10.23
CA VAL A 117 -9.74 -20.75 9.86
C VAL A 117 -9.75 -20.62 8.34
N GLY A 118 -10.09 -19.44 7.83
CA GLY A 118 -9.93 -19.08 6.43
C GLY A 118 -8.65 -18.28 6.22
N ARG A 119 -7.75 -18.76 5.37
CA ARG A 119 -6.53 -18.05 4.96
C ARG A 119 -6.77 -17.36 3.63
N LEU A 120 -6.68 -16.04 3.58
CA LEU A 120 -6.44 -15.31 2.33
C LEU A 120 -4.93 -15.24 2.13
N PRO A 121 -4.36 -15.90 1.10
CA PRO A 121 -2.92 -15.92 0.90
C PRO A 121 -2.40 -14.53 0.53
N GLY A 122 -1.28 -14.13 1.14
CA GLY A 122 -0.48 -12.99 0.70
C GLY A 122 0.42 -13.33 -0.49
N TRP A 123 1.00 -12.32 -1.13
CA TRP A 123 1.94 -12.49 -2.24
C TRP A 123 3.40 -12.69 -1.77
N LEU A 124 3.75 -12.32 -0.53
CA LEU A 124 5.05 -12.69 0.04
C LEU A 124 5.05 -14.19 0.34
N ASP A 125 5.66 -15.00 -0.53
CA ASP A 125 5.80 -16.46 -0.36
C ASP A 125 6.93 -16.83 0.62
N VAL A 126 6.92 -16.21 1.80
CA VAL A 126 7.88 -16.43 2.89
C VAL A 126 7.16 -16.67 4.21
N ASN A 127 7.87 -17.15 5.22
CA ASN A 127 7.36 -17.22 6.59
C ASN A 127 7.31 -15.83 7.23
N ALA A 128 6.41 -14.96 6.74
CA ALA A 128 6.12 -13.66 7.30
C ALA A 128 4.97 -13.73 8.33
N PRO A 129 4.85 -12.76 9.26
CA PRO A 129 3.77 -12.76 10.23
C PRO A 129 2.41 -12.54 9.57
N VAL A 130 1.34 -13.03 10.20
CA VAL A 130 -0.03 -12.92 9.66
C VAL A 130 -0.87 -11.88 10.41
N LEU A 131 -1.83 -11.28 9.73
CA LEU A 131 -2.92 -10.54 10.38
C LEU A 131 -4.10 -11.46 10.62
N MET A 132 -4.74 -11.37 11.78
CA MET A 132 -5.83 -12.26 12.14
C MET A 132 -7.03 -11.49 12.70
N VAL A 133 -8.24 -11.87 12.29
CA VAL A 133 -9.50 -11.42 12.89
C VAL A 133 -10.35 -12.63 13.26
N GLY A 134 -11.01 -12.59 14.41
CA GLY A 134 -11.78 -13.73 14.90
C GLY A 134 -12.90 -13.36 15.84
N GLY A 135 -13.92 -14.22 15.88
CA GLY A 135 -15.01 -14.23 16.86
C GLY A 135 -15.48 -15.67 17.06
N HIS A 136 -16.30 -15.95 18.06
CA HIS A 136 -16.72 -17.33 18.33
C HIS A 136 -18.07 -17.69 17.69
N LEU A 137 -18.14 -18.90 17.14
CA LEU A 137 -19.29 -19.36 16.39
C LEU A 137 -20.36 -20.05 17.24
N ASP A 138 -20.00 -20.55 18.42
CA ASP A 138 -20.97 -21.18 19.31
C ASP A 138 -21.80 -20.16 20.11
N SER A 139 -22.77 -20.66 20.85
CA SER A 139 -23.54 -19.90 21.83
C SER A 139 -24.03 -20.84 22.93
N VAL A 140 -24.45 -20.32 24.09
CA VAL A 140 -25.04 -21.18 25.13
C VAL A 140 -26.41 -21.75 24.75
N GLN A 141 -26.82 -22.79 25.50
CA GLN A 141 -28.15 -23.39 25.36
C GLN A 141 -29.25 -22.35 25.62
N ASP A 142 -30.27 -22.32 24.76
CA ASP A 142 -31.43 -21.42 24.81
C ASP A 142 -31.12 -19.92 24.57
N ALA A 143 -29.89 -19.55 24.21
CA ALA A 143 -29.53 -18.22 23.69
C ALA A 143 -29.23 -18.29 22.19
N PRO A 144 -29.95 -17.58 21.30
CA PRO A 144 -29.67 -17.59 19.87
C PRO A 144 -28.31 -17.01 19.50
N GLY A 145 -27.71 -16.18 20.35
CA GLY A 145 -26.33 -15.70 20.17
C GLY A 145 -26.21 -14.71 19.02
N ALA A 146 -27.04 -13.66 19.00
CA ALA A 146 -26.97 -12.63 17.97
C ALA A 146 -25.85 -11.63 18.29
N ASN A 147 -25.81 -11.12 19.51
CA ASN A 147 -24.71 -10.34 20.07
C ASN A 147 -23.51 -11.25 20.41
N ASP A 148 -23.78 -12.40 21.04
CA ASP A 148 -22.79 -13.27 21.67
C ASP A 148 -22.75 -14.69 21.02
N ASP A 149 -21.92 -14.94 20.01
CA ASP A 149 -21.12 -13.96 19.25
C ASP A 149 -21.42 -14.02 17.74
N GLY A 150 -22.71 -13.87 17.41
CA GLY A 150 -23.11 -13.66 16.04
C GLY A 150 -22.46 -12.42 15.41
N THR A 151 -22.10 -11.42 16.22
CA THR A 151 -21.49 -10.16 15.76
C THR A 151 -20.05 -10.34 15.27
N GLY A 152 -19.19 -10.98 16.05
CA GLY A 152 -17.79 -11.21 15.70
C GLY A 152 -17.67 -12.05 14.44
N VAL A 153 -18.42 -13.15 14.34
CA VAL A 153 -18.46 -13.97 13.11
C VAL A 153 -18.97 -13.18 11.90
N ALA A 154 -20.00 -12.35 12.07
CA ALA A 154 -20.51 -11.53 10.97
C ALA A 154 -19.49 -10.49 10.48
N ILE A 155 -18.70 -9.90 11.39
CA ILE A 155 -17.62 -8.97 11.06
C ILE A 155 -16.48 -9.71 10.36
N VAL A 156 -16.09 -10.90 10.83
CA VAL A 156 -15.11 -11.77 10.14
C VAL A 156 -15.53 -12.04 8.69
N LEU A 157 -16.80 -12.38 8.45
CA LEU A 157 -17.31 -12.64 7.11
C LEU A 157 -17.34 -11.39 6.22
N GLU A 158 -17.70 -10.24 6.77
CA GLU A 158 -17.70 -8.98 6.02
C GLU A 158 -16.28 -8.53 5.67
N LEU A 159 -15.33 -8.65 6.61
CA LEU A 159 -13.92 -8.38 6.37
C LEU A 159 -13.35 -9.32 5.30
N ALA A 160 -13.67 -10.62 5.36
CA ALA A 160 -13.30 -11.59 4.34
C ALA A 160 -13.80 -11.18 2.94
N ARG A 161 -15.03 -10.66 2.85
CA ARG A 161 -15.64 -10.20 1.59
C ARG A 161 -14.94 -8.98 1.00
N ILE A 162 -14.54 -8.00 1.82
CA ILE A 162 -13.94 -6.75 1.33
C ILE A 162 -12.44 -6.89 1.09
N LEU A 163 -11.71 -7.55 2.00
CA LEU A 163 -10.26 -7.66 1.91
C LEU A 163 -9.80 -8.63 0.81
N SER A 164 -10.59 -9.65 0.48
CA SER A 164 -10.25 -10.60 -0.61
C SER A 164 -10.33 -10.02 -2.03
N LYS A 165 -10.78 -8.77 -2.16
CA LYS A 165 -10.79 -8.07 -3.45
C LYS A 165 -9.44 -7.49 -3.83
N PHE A 166 -8.56 -7.35 -2.85
CA PHE A 166 -7.21 -6.84 -3.01
C PHE A 166 -6.20 -7.98 -2.83
N GLU A 167 -4.98 -7.71 -3.27
CA GLU A 167 -3.82 -8.57 -3.01
C GLU A 167 -2.97 -7.88 -1.96
N TRP A 168 -2.41 -8.67 -1.05
CA TRP A 168 -1.74 -8.17 0.14
C TRP A 168 -0.38 -8.84 0.30
N PRO A 169 0.63 -8.15 0.86
CA PRO A 169 1.92 -8.77 1.14
C PRO A 169 1.77 -9.96 2.08
N LEU A 170 0.96 -9.81 3.13
CA LEU A 170 0.81 -10.80 4.18
C LEU A 170 -0.49 -11.58 4.08
N ASP A 171 -0.42 -12.81 4.59
CA ASP A 171 -1.61 -13.61 4.84
C ASP A 171 -2.57 -12.91 5.81
N ILE A 172 -3.87 -13.04 5.52
CA ILE A 172 -4.95 -12.59 6.42
C ILE A 172 -5.80 -13.78 6.83
N TYR A 173 -5.91 -14.01 8.15
CA TYR A 173 -6.63 -15.13 8.74
C TYR A 173 -7.99 -14.67 9.27
N PHE A 174 -9.04 -15.32 8.77
CA PHE A 174 -10.44 -15.11 9.13
C PHE A 174 -10.94 -16.29 9.97
N CYS A 175 -11.08 -16.08 11.27
CA CYS A 175 -11.25 -17.17 12.22
C CYS A 175 -12.64 -17.18 12.86
N ALA A 176 -13.17 -18.38 13.05
CA ALA A 176 -14.38 -18.60 13.84
C ALA A 176 -14.12 -19.71 14.87
N TRP A 177 -14.02 -19.33 16.14
CA TRP A 177 -13.67 -20.24 17.24
C TRP A 177 -14.89 -21.03 17.68
N ASN A 178 -14.71 -22.32 17.97
CA ASN A 178 -15.80 -23.13 18.50
C ASN A 178 -15.56 -23.42 19.99
N ALA A 179 -16.64 -23.64 20.73
CA ALA A 179 -16.59 -24.00 22.15
C ALA A 179 -15.90 -22.93 23.03
N GLU A 180 -16.05 -21.65 22.70
CA GLU A 180 -15.65 -20.52 23.57
C GLU A 180 -16.38 -20.67 24.92
N GLU A 181 -17.69 -20.94 24.86
CA GLU A 181 -18.61 -20.99 26.00
C GLU A 181 -18.36 -22.20 26.91
N ASN A 182 -17.45 -23.09 26.51
CA ASN A 182 -16.98 -24.22 27.29
C ASN A 182 -15.62 -23.97 27.96
N GLY A 183 -15.13 -22.73 27.91
CA GLY A 183 -13.88 -22.29 28.51
C GLY A 183 -12.75 -22.18 27.49
N LEU A 184 -13.01 -21.51 26.36
CA LEU A 184 -12.04 -21.17 25.31
C LEU A 184 -11.34 -22.38 24.66
N ILE A 185 -11.93 -23.57 24.75
CA ILE A 185 -11.21 -24.81 24.45
C ILE A 185 -10.91 -24.99 22.95
N GLY A 186 -11.68 -24.36 22.06
CA GLY A 186 -11.38 -24.41 20.63
C GLY A 186 -10.36 -23.38 20.16
N SER A 187 -10.30 -22.18 20.75
CA SER A 187 -9.23 -21.22 20.45
C SER A 187 -7.91 -21.63 21.08
N SER A 188 -7.91 -22.19 22.30
CA SER A 188 -6.71 -22.77 22.93
C SER A 188 -6.11 -23.89 22.09
N GLU A 189 -6.94 -24.80 21.57
CA GLU A 189 -6.44 -25.86 20.69
C GLU A 189 -5.83 -25.33 19.38
N VAL A 190 -6.37 -24.24 18.82
CA VAL A 190 -5.80 -23.62 17.60
C VAL A 190 -4.53 -22.83 17.91
N ALA A 191 -4.48 -22.11 19.03
CA ALA A 191 -3.27 -21.41 19.47
C ALA A 191 -2.09 -22.39 19.63
N ASP A 192 -2.32 -23.56 20.24
CA ASP A 192 -1.33 -24.65 20.33
C ASP A 192 -0.86 -25.12 18.94
N ILE A 193 -1.79 -25.26 17.98
CA ILE A 193 -1.48 -25.68 16.61
C ILE A 193 -0.63 -24.62 15.91
N PHE A 194 -0.99 -23.35 16.03
CA PHE A 194 -0.27 -22.23 15.41
C PHE A 194 1.13 -22.10 15.98
N ALA A 195 1.29 -22.20 17.31
CA ALA A 195 2.59 -22.20 17.97
C ALA A 195 3.47 -23.37 17.50
N ALA A 196 2.89 -24.57 17.34
CA ALA A 196 3.60 -25.75 16.84
C ALA A 196 3.97 -25.65 15.34
N GLN A 197 3.29 -24.80 14.59
CA GLN A 197 3.56 -24.49 13.19
C GLN A 197 4.45 -23.25 13.02
N GLU A 198 4.87 -22.62 14.12
CA GLU A 198 5.68 -21.40 14.11
C GLU A 198 4.99 -20.25 13.35
N ILE A 199 3.64 -20.20 13.38
CA ILE A 199 2.88 -19.10 12.80
C ILE A 199 3.01 -17.89 13.72
N GLU A 200 3.66 -16.85 13.23
CA GLU A 200 3.73 -15.54 13.86
C GLU A 200 2.49 -14.71 13.55
N ILE A 201 2.03 -13.94 14.53
CA ILE A 201 0.84 -13.09 14.40
C ILE A 201 1.26 -11.64 14.61
N LEU A 202 1.20 -10.84 13.55
CA LEU A 202 1.47 -9.41 13.61
C LEU A 202 0.44 -8.72 14.50
N GLN A 203 -0.84 -9.02 14.30
CA GLN A 203 -1.92 -8.55 15.16
C GLN A 203 -3.15 -9.47 15.04
N TYR A 204 -3.71 -9.83 16.20
CA TYR A 204 -4.99 -10.53 16.32
C TYR A 204 -6.11 -9.60 16.82
N PHE A 205 -7.13 -9.35 16.01
CA PHE A 205 -8.36 -8.66 16.40
C PHE A 205 -9.43 -9.68 16.83
N ASN A 206 -9.61 -9.85 18.13
CA ASN A 206 -10.70 -10.62 18.70
C ASN A 206 -11.94 -9.74 18.85
N VAL A 207 -13.02 -10.15 18.21
CA VAL A 207 -14.29 -9.44 18.22
C VAL A 207 -15.30 -10.33 18.92
N ASP A 208 -15.91 -9.83 19.99
CA ASP A 208 -16.91 -10.58 20.75
C ASP A 208 -17.86 -9.57 21.41
N MET A 209 -19.14 -9.62 21.03
CA MET A 209 -20.23 -8.70 21.42
C MET A 209 -20.07 -7.22 21.01
N LEU A 210 -20.93 -6.74 20.10
CA LEU A 210 -20.87 -5.38 19.53
C LEU A 210 -22.24 -4.74 19.22
N LEU A 211 -23.26 -4.97 20.05
CA LEU A 211 -24.59 -4.40 19.81
C LEU A 211 -25.15 -3.53 20.95
N VAL A 212 -24.57 -3.56 22.14
CA VAL A 212 -25.07 -2.79 23.29
C VAL A 212 -24.09 -1.69 23.68
N GLU A 213 -24.46 -0.43 23.44
CA GLU A 213 -23.66 0.72 23.85
C GLU A 213 -23.95 1.20 25.28
N ASP A 214 -22.96 1.81 25.92
CA ASP A 214 -23.20 2.70 27.05
C ASP A 214 -23.63 4.09 26.55
N ILE A 215 -24.94 4.29 26.44
CA ILE A 215 -25.54 5.57 26.00
C ILE A 215 -25.17 6.77 26.89
N GLU A 216 -24.66 6.55 28.11
CA GLU A 216 -24.26 7.62 29.04
C GLU A 216 -22.79 8.04 28.88
N ALA A 217 -21.96 7.23 28.21
CA ALA A 217 -20.57 7.58 27.93
C ALA A 217 -20.47 8.68 26.85
N PRO A 218 -19.32 9.35 26.70
CA PRO A 218 -19.04 10.22 25.54
C PRO A 218 -19.25 9.48 24.22
N PRO A 219 -19.81 10.10 23.15
CA PRO A 219 -20.11 9.42 21.89
C PRO A 219 -18.93 8.65 21.28
N ASP A 220 -17.72 9.05 21.63
CA ASP A 220 -16.48 8.50 21.15
C ASP A 220 -15.89 7.40 22.05
N GLU A 221 -16.70 6.86 22.94
CA GLU A 221 -16.35 5.78 23.86
C GLU A 221 -17.39 4.64 23.80
N ARG A 222 -17.90 4.34 22.60
CA ARG A 222 -19.00 3.38 22.39
C ARG A 222 -18.51 1.96 22.16
N ILE A 223 -17.33 1.79 21.60
CA ILE A 223 -16.69 0.50 21.35
C ILE A 223 -15.34 0.52 22.07
N LEU A 224 -15.02 -0.52 22.80
CA LEU A 224 -13.77 -0.66 23.51
C LEU A 224 -12.78 -1.43 22.63
N ALA A 225 -11.63 -0.82 22.31
CA ALA A 225 -10.50 -1.51 21.71
C ALA A 225 -9.51 -1.84 22.84
N VAL A 226 -9.74 -2.97 23.50
CA VAL A 226 -8.97 -3.35 24.68
C VAL A 226 -7.64 -3.97 24.24
N TYR A 227 -6.52 -3.38 24.64
CA TYR A 227 -5.18 -3.84 24.27
C TYR A 227 -4.45 -4.47 25.45
N ASN A 228 -3.53 -5.39 25.17
CA ASN A 228 -2.68 -6.00 26.18
C ASN A 228 -1.72 -4.96 26.77
N ASN A 229 -1.75 -4.77 28.09
CA ASN A 229 -0.85 -3.87 28.83
C ASN A 229 -0.21 -4.58 30.05
N GLY A 230 -0.14 -5.91 30.02
CA GLY A 230 0.52 -6.71 31.07
C GLY A 230 2.02 -6.90 30.82
N HIS A 231 2.76 -7.44 31.81
CA HIS A 231 4.03 -8.16 31.61
C HIS A 231 5.15 -7.57 30.70
N GLY A 232 5.33 -6.25 30.61
CA GLY A 232 6.47 -5.66 29.88
C GLY A 232 6.22 -5.39 28.39
N VAL A 233 4.95 -5.42 27.99
CA VAL A 233 4.42 -5.03 26.68
C VAL A 233 4.80 -3.57 26.34
N THR A 234 5.13 -3.32 25.07
CA THR A 234 5.50 -1.99 24.53
C THR A 234 4.39 -1.36 23.69
N TYR A 235 4.58 -0.12 23.22
CA TYR A 235 3.60 0.56 22.37
C TYR A 235 3.32 -0.18 21.06
N HIS A 236 4.37 -0.73 20.44
CA HIS A 236 4.36 -1.42 19.15
C HIS A 236 3.50 -2.68 19.10
N GLU A 237 3.10 -3.20 20.25
CA GLU A 237 2.21 -4.33 20.31
C GLU A 237 0.74 -3.88 20.09
N SER A 238 -0.22 -4.58 20.70
CA SER A 238 -1.65 -4.28 20.55
C SER A 238 -2.09 -2.85 20.90
N HIS A 239 -1.26 -2.05 21.58
CA HIS A 239 -1.58 -0.66 21.89
C HIS A 239 -1.59 0.22 20.63
N TYR A 240 -0.58 0.10 19.77
CA TYR A 240 -0.55 0.78 18.48
C TYR A 240 -1.80 0.47 17.66
N PHE A 241 -2.20 -0.80 17.57
CA PHE A 241 -3.38 -1.19 16.81
C PHE A 241 -4.70 -0.68 17.42
N ALA A 242 -4.76 -0.47 18.74
CA ALA A 242 -5.91 0.19 19.36
C ALA A 242 -5.99 1.68 19.00
N ASP A 243 -4.84 2.37 19.03
CA ASP A 243 -4.73 3.75 18.56
C ASP A 243 -5.01 3.87 17.05
N LEU A 244 -4.58 2.89 16.26
CA LEU A 244 -4.86 2.82 14.83
C LEU A 244 -6.36 2.63 14.57
N MET A 245 -7.04 1.74 15.30
CA MET A 245 -8.51 1.63 15.22
C MET A 245 -9.20 2.96 15.58
N ARG A 246 -8.71 3.67 16.61
CA ARG A 246 -9.21 5.01 16.97
C ARG A 246 -8.99 6.01 15.86
N MET A 247 -7.80 6.02 15.27
CA MET A 247 -7.44 6.88 14.14
C MET A 247 -8.39 6.64 12.96
N MET A 248 -8.59 5.39 12.56
CA MET A 248 -9.47 5.03 11.44
C MET A 248 -10.92 5.42 11.71
N SER A 249 -11.43 5.15 12.92
CA SER A 249 -12.76 5.55 13.34
C SER A 249 -12.95 7.07 13.33
N ASN A 250 -11.95 7.85 13.74
CA ASN A 250 -12.06 9.32 13.77
C ASN A 250 -11.97 9.96 12.38
N ASN A 251 -11.05 9.45 11.56
CA ASN A 251 -10.73 10.04 10.28
C ASN A 251 -11.76 9.66 9.20
N TYR A 252 -12.27 8.43 9.22
CA TYR A 252 -13.17 7.90 8.19
C TYR A 252 -14.54 7.43 8.71
N GLY A 253 -14.64 7.14 10.01
CA GLY A 253 -15.85 6.61 10.64
C GLY A 253 -16.64 7.64 11.44
N GLN A 254 -17.30 7.15 12.48
CA GLN A 254 -18.18 7.93 13.36
C GLN A 254 -17.51 8.31 14.68
N ASN A 255 -16.21 8.05 14.82
CA ASN A 255 -15.42 8.34 16.02
C ASN A 255 -16.05 7.70 17.27
N LEU A 256 -16.05 6.37 17.36
CA LEU A 256 -16.73 5.60 18.41
C LEU A 256 -15.80 4.73 19.27
N ILE A 257 -14.55 4.52 18.85
CA ILE A 257 -13.59 3.59 19.45
C ILE A 257 -12.90 4.21 20.67
N LEU A 258 -12.80 3.55 21.80
CA LEU A 258 -11.95 3.91 22.93
C LEU A 258 -10.83 2.87 23.11
N PRO A 259 -9.56 3.23 22.88
CA PRO A 259 -8.42 2.42 23.31
C PRO A 259 -8.43 2.26 24.83
N LEU A 260 -8.37 1.03 25.33
CA LEU A 260 -8.45 0.73 26.76
C LEU A 260 -7.37 -0.29 27.15
N PRO A 261 -6.48 -0.01 28.12
CA PRO A 261 -5.53 -1.02 28.57
C PRO A 261 -6.24 -2.16 29.29
N SER A 262 -5.77 -3.39 29.07
CA SER A 262 -6.33 -4.61 29.66
C SER A 262 -6.43 -4.57 31.20
N THR A 263 -5.51 -3.86 31.86
CA THR A 263 -5.52 -3.65 33.31
C THR A 263 -6.75 -2.88 33.82
N SER A 264 -7.42 -2.15 32.93
CA SER A 264 -8.64 -1.39 33.21
C SER A 264 -9.91 -2.11 32.77
N PHE A 265 -9.81 -3.33 32.25
CA PHE A 265 -10.94 -4.09 31.71
C PHE A 265 -11.15 -5.42 32.45
N GLY A 266 -12.24 -5.52 33.21
CA GLY A 266 -12.50 -6.65 34.09
C GLY A 266 -12.80 -7.99 33.39
N ALA A 267 -13.10 -7.97 32.09
CA ALA A 267 -13.40 -9.17 31.30
C ALA A 267 -12.24 -9.58 30.36
N TRP A 268 -11.03 -9.06 30.57
CA TRP A 268 -9.87 -9.32 29.72
C TRP A 268 -9.52 -10.80 29.50
N THR A 269 -9.84 -11.70 30.42
CA THR A 269 -9.48 -13.13 30.28
C THR A 269 -10.67 -13.99 29.86
N ARG A 270 -11.71 -13.40 29.25
CA ARG A 270 -13.02 -14.04 29.08
C ARG A 270 -13.41 -14.31 27.63
N SER A 271 -12.50 -14.18 26.67
CA SER A 271 -12.75 -14.45 25.25
C SER A 271 -11.48 -14.98 24.58
N ASP A 272 -11.56 -15.35 23.30
CA ASP A 272 -10.58 -16.23 22.63
C ASP A 272 -9.16 -15.64 22.49
N HIS A 273 -8.99 -14.32 22.45
CA HIS A 273 -7.66 -13.68 22.53
C HIS A 273 -6.84 -14.15 23.73
N TRP A 274 -7.47 -14.49 24.85
CA TRP A 274 -6.77 -14.97 26.02
C TRP A 274 -6.03 -16.29 25.75
N SER A 275 -6.59 -17.17 24.91
CA SER A 275 -5.93 -18.42 24.50
C SER A 275 -4.60 -18.16 23.80
N PHE A 276 -4.55 -17.15 22.92
CA PHE A 276 -3.33 -16.77 22.21
C PHE A 276 -2.31 -16.11 23.15
N ILE A 277 -2.75 -15.26 24.08
CA ILE A 277 -1.87 -14.68 25.10
C ILE A 277 -1.20 -15.76 25.96
N VAL A 278 -1.95 -16.81 26.35
CA VAL A 278 -1.42 -17.93 27.14
C VAL A 278 -0.33 -18.68 26.38
N GLU A 279 -0.46 -18.84 25.07
CA GLU A 279 0.55 -19.47 24.21
C GLU A 279 1.72 -18.52 23.83
N GLY A 280 1.67 -17.25 24.27
CA GLY A 280 2.78 -16.31 24.15
C GLY A 280 2.57 -15.20 23.13
N TYR A 281 1.48 -15.20 22.36
CA TYR A 281 1.15 -14.14 21.42
C TYR A 281 0.77 -12.86 22.17
N GLN A 282 1.57 -11.79 22.04
CA GLN A 282 1.31 -10.53 22.76
C GLN A 282 0.46 -9.53 21.96
N ASN A 283 0.49 -9.62 20.62
CA ASN A 283 -0.24 -8.73 19.72
C ASN A 283 -1.70 -9.17 19.56
N THR A 284 -2.47 -8.94 20.61
CA THR A 284 -3.90 -9.26 20.64
C THR A 284 -4.71 -8.06 21.10
N LEU A 285 -5.78 -7.75 20.40
CA LEU A 285 -6.72 -6.67 20.70
C LEU A 285 -8.12 -7.27 20.84
N PHE A 286 -8.82 -6.91 21.91
CA PHE A 286 -10.18 -7.33 22.16
C PHE A 286 -11.14 -6.16 21.90
N ALA A 287 -11.84 -6.22 20.77
CA ALA A 287 -12.94 -5.32 20.43
C ALA A 287 -14.22 -5.79 21.15
N PHE A 288 -14.75 -4.94 22.01
CA PHE A 288 -15.88 -5.26 22.90
C PHE A 288 -16.84 -4.07 23.02
N GLU A 289 -18.10 -4.34 23.28
CA GLU A 289 -19.10 -3.31 23.51
C GLU A 289 -18.91 -2.55 24.84
N SER A 290 -19.17 -1.24 24.85
CA SER A 290 -19.12 -0.42 26.09
C SER A 290 -20.28 -0.71 27.05
N GLY A 291 -21.40 -1.20 26.54
CA GLY A 291 -22.68 -1.30 27.26
C GLY A 291 -22.93 -2.62 28.00
N VAL A 292 -21.91 -3.46 28.21
CA VAL A 292 -22.07 -4.80 28.82
C VAL A 292 -22.85 -4.83 30.13
N HIS A 293 -22.73 -3.80 30.96
CA HIS A 293 -23.47 -3.69 32.23
C HIS A 293 -24.98 -3.47 32.05
N ARG A 294 -25.40 -3.11 30.82
CA ARG A 294 -26.79 -2.92 30.38
C ARG A 294 -27.30 -4.10 29.56
N ASP A 295 -26.42 -5.01 29.10
CA ASP A 295 -26.83 -6.15 28.29
C ASP A 295 -27.61 -7.17 29.14
N SER A 296 -28.93 -6.99 29.12
CA SER A 296 -29.87 -7.93 29.74
C SER A 296 -30.18 -9.16 28.87
N ALA A 297 -29.67 -9.21 27.64
CA ALA A 297 -29.87 -10.28 26.69
C ALA A 297 -28.73 -11.31 26.71
N TYR A 298 -27.54 -10.97 27.22
CA TYR A 298 -26.41 -11.88 27.40
C TYR A 298 -26.84 -13.25 27.96
N HIS A 299 -26.54 -14.32 27.22
CA HIS A 299 -26.91 -15.71 27.54
C HIS A 299 -28.41 -15.95 27.77
N GLN A 300 -29.28 -15.11 27.20
CA GLN A 300 -30.74 -15.22 27.30
C GLN A 300 -31.38 -15.51 25.93
N PRO A 301 -32.62 -16.05 25.90
CA PRO A 301 -33.38 -16.21 24.66
C PRO A 301 -33.67 -14.92 23.89
N THR A 302 -33.52 -13.77 24.55
CA THR A 302 -33.67 -12.44 23.95
C THR A 302 -32.40 -11.95 23.25
N ASP A 303 -31.31 -12.71 23.31
CA ASP A 303 -30.15 -12.50 22.43
C ASP A 303 -30.50 -12.93 21.00
N ALA A 304 -31.37 -12.15 20.37
CA ALA A 304 -31.94 -12.37 19.07
C ALA A 304 -31.71 -11.11 18.22
N TRP A 305 -31.44 -11.29 16.93
CA TRP A 305 -31.06 -10.20 16.02
C TRP A 305 -32.07 -9.02 15.97
N ASP A 306 -33.34 -9.24 16.29
CA ASP A 306 -34.39 -8.23 16.29
C ASP A 306 -34.64 -7.57 17.66
N ASN A 307 -33.76 -7.81 18.64
CA ASN A 307 -33.86 -7.17 19.94
C ASN A 307 -33.77 -5.63 19.82
N PRO A 308 -34.75 -4.88 20.35
CA PRO A 308 -34.80 -3.43 20.24
C PRO A 308 -33.68 -2.68 20.99
N MET A 309 -32.90 -3.36 21.84
CA MET A 309 -31.72 -2.79 22.50
C MET A 309 -30.54 -2.60 21.54
N TYR A 310 -30.48 -3.37 20.45
CA TYR A 310 -29.28 -3.49 19.63
C TYR A 310 -29.05 -2.32 18.67
N ASN A 311 -27.83 -1.80 18.71
CA ASN A 311 -27.32 -0.75 17.84
C ASN A 311 -26.31 -1.32 16.84
N TYR A 312 -26.77 -1.58 15.62
CA TYR A 312 -25.95 -2.16 14.55
C TYR A 312 -24.86 -1.23 14.01
N THR A 313 -24.96 0.08 14.28
CA THR A 313 -23.92 1.04 13.89
C THR A 313 -22.57 0.71 14.53
N MET A 314 -22.56 0.08 15.71
CA MET A 314 -21.32 -0.36 16.37
C MET A 314 -20.61 -1.48 15.59
N THR A 315 -21.38 -2.42 15.03
CA THR A 315 -20.81 -3.50 14.20
C THR A 315 -20.24 -2.97 12.88
N GLU A 316 -20.91 -1.99 12.27
CA GLU A 316 -20.45 -1.29 11.07
C GLU A 316 -19.12 -0.58 11.35
N GLU A 317 -19.08 0.22 12.41
CA GLU A 317 -17.90 0.98 12.80
C GLU A 317 -16.71 0.08 13.16
N THR A 318 -16.96 -1.06 13.81
CA THR A 318 -15.89 -1.99 14.19
C THR A 318 -15.32 -2.70 12.96
N ALA A 319 -16.18 -3.16 12.04
CA ALA A 319 -15.74 -3.73 10.78
C ALA A 319 -14.94 -2.70 9.96
N LEU A 320 -15.41 -1.45 9.89
CA LEU A 320 -14.68 -0.36 9.23
C LEU A 320 -13.29 -0.19 9.85
N SER A 321 -13.23 -0.01 11.16
CA SER A 321 -11.98 0.34 11.86
C SER A 321 -10.95 -0.78 11.80
N ILE A 322 -11.36 -2.05 11.92
CA ILE A 322 -10.45 -3.20 11.75
C ILE A 322 -10.01 -3.32 10.30
N GLY A 323 -10.93 -3.27 9.34
CA GLY A 323 -10.61 -3.40 7.92
C GLY A 323 -9.64 -2.32 7.43
N LEU A 324 -9.87 -1.06 7.84
CA LEU A 324 -8.98 0.04 7.53
C LEU A 324 -7.63 -0.05 8.26
N SER A 325 -7.60 -0.56 9.50
CA SER A 325 -6.33 -0.77 10.21
C SER A 325 -5.48 -1.83 9.49
N ILE A 326 -6.09 -2.93 9.05
CA ILE A 326 -5.42 -3.97 8.26
C ILE A 326 -4.93 -3.39 6.92
N ALA A 327 -5.80 -2.71 6.18
CA ALA A 327 -5.45 -2.17 4.86
C ALA A 327 -4.40 -1.07 4.93
N PHE A 328 -4.47 -0.18 5.93
CA PHE A 328 -3.45 0.81 6.17
C PHE A 328 -2.10 0.16 6.50
N THR A 329 -2.13 -0.89 7.33
CA THR A 329 -0.93 -1.68 7.66
C THR A 329 -0.32 -2.24 6.38
N LEU A 330 -1.09 -2.99 5.61
CA LEU A 330 -0.62 -3.77 4.47
C LEU A 330 -0.41 -2.98 3.16
N SER A 331 -0.89 -1.73 3.06
CA SER A 331 -0.74 -0.89 1.86
C SER A 331 0.53 -0.04 1.85
N ARG A 332 1.37 -0.16 2.88
CA ARG A 332 2.72 0.44 2.88
C ARG A 332 3.52 -0.09 1.70
N GLN A 333 4.54 0.68 1.32
CA GLN A 333 5.43 0.35 0.22
C GLN A 333 6.88 0.59 0.65
N TYR A 334 7.76 -0.24 0.11
CA TYR A 334 9.20 -0.05 0.26
C TYR A 334 9.63 1.28 -0.37
N ASP A 335 10.54 1.98 0.29
CA ASP A 335 11.10 3.31 -0.05
C ASP A 335 10.07 4.45 -0.16
N VAL A 336 8.88 4.27 0.42
CA VAL A 336 7.81 5.28 0.42
C VAL A 336 7.38 5.60 1.86
N LEU A 337 7.47 6.89 2.23
CA LEU A 337 6.95 7.38 3.51
C LEU A 337 5.44 7.22 3.59
N THR A 338 4.93 6.94 4.79
CA THR A 338 3.49 6.96 5.02
C THR A 338 2.94 8.36 4.72
N SER A 339 1.94 8.45 3.85
CA SER A 339 1.33 9.72 3.41
C SER A 339 -0.20 9.63 3.49
N LEU A 340 -0.82 10.55 4.22
CA LEU A 340 -2.27 10.60 4.40
C LEU A 340 -2.80 11.97 4.01
N GLU A 341 -3.76 11.99 3.09
CA GLU A 341 -4.42 13.21 2.65
C GLU A 341 -5.85 13.29 3.17
N TYR A 342 -6.24 14.48 3.62
CA TYR A 342 -7.60 14.77 4.04
C TYR A 342 -8.10 16.07 3.43
N ASN A 343 -9.32 16.01 2.92
CA ASN A 343 -10.03 17.14 2.35
C ASN A 343 -11.21 17.50 3.26
N GLY A 344 -11.47 18.79 3.45
CA GLY A 344 -12.51 19.23 4.36
C GLY A 344 -13.12 20.59 4.05
N VAL A 345 -14.34 20.78 4.55
CA VAL A 345 -15.07 22.05 4.53
C VAL A 345 -15.55 22.35 5.94
N LEU A 346 -15.24 23.54 6.46
CA LEU A 346 -15.64 23.96 7.80
C LEU A 346 -16.39 25.29 7.76
N GLN A 347 -17.51 25.37 8.47
CA GLN A 347 -18.21 26.64 8.70
C GLN A 347 -17.45 27.49 9.74
N PRO A 348 -17.72 28.81 9.81
CA PRO A 348 -17.10 29.69 10.80
C PRO A 348 -17.26 29.16 12.24
N GLY A 349 -16.13 29.00 12.93
CA GLY A 349 -16.06 28.49 14.30
C GLY A 349 -16.15 26.97 14.44
N GLU A 350 -16.22 26.22 13.34
CA GLU A 350 -16.08 24.76 13.36
C GLU A 350 -14.61 24.35 13.37
N SER A 351 -14.37 23.15 13.90
CA SER A 351 -13.07 22.51 13.85
C SER A 351 -13.20 21.03 13.51
N LYS A 352 -12.14 20.48 12.91
CA LYS A 352 -11.99 19.05 12.66
C LYS A 352 -10.64 18.59 13.19
N GLN A 353 -10.62 17.41 13.77
CA GLN A 353 -9.42 16.74 14.22
C GLN A 353 -9.12 15.59 13.26
N TYR A 354 -7.84 15.41 12.96
CA TYR A 354 -7.30 14.25 12.26
C TYR A 354 -6.26 13.61 13.15
N TYR A 355 -6.31 12.29 13.24
CA TYR A 355 -5.50 11.51 14.15
C TYR A 355 -4.39 10.78 13.38
N PHE A 356 -3.23 10.61 14.03
CA PHE A 356 -2.06 9.95 13.45
C PHE A 356 -1.34 9.13 14.52
N ALA A 357 -1.30 7.80 14.35
CA ALA A 357 -0.62 6.90 15.28
C ALA A 357 0.88 6.82 14.93
N MET A 358 1.74 7.24 15.85
CA MET A 358 3.20 7.29 15.68
C MET A 358 3.87 6.18 16.49
N THR A 359 4.68 5.34 15.84
CA THR A 359 5.39 4.24 16.49
C THR A 359 6.89 4.49 16.64
N THR A 360 7.47 5.35 15.82
CA THR A 360 8.91 5.65 15.87
C THR A 360 9.19 7.15 15.91
N GLU A 361 10.44 7.52 16.20
CA GLU A 361 10.88 8.91 16.05
C GLU A 361 10.83 9.27 14.55
N THR A 362 10.14 10.36 14.22
CA THR A 362 9.89 10.73 12.82
C THR A 362 9.86 12.23 12.65
N ASP A 363 10.32 12.70 11.48
CA ASP A 363 10.01 14.04 11.01
C ASP A 363 8.57 14.06 10.49
N PHE A 364 7.68 14.71 11.23
CA PHE A 364 6.26 14.83 10.88
C PHE A 364 6.03 16.12 10.08
N VAL A 365 5.74 15.96 8.80
CA VAL A 365 5.54 17.08 7.88
C VAL A 365 4.08 17.16 7.47
N VAL A 366 3.46 18.32 7.67
CA VAL A 366 2.10 18.60 7.19
C VAL A 366 2.13 19.72 6.16
N ASN A 367 1.71 19.39 4.95
CA ASN A 367 1.40 20.34 3.90
C ASN A 367 -0.08 20.66 3.91
N ALA A 368 -0.45 21.89 3.58
CA ALA A 368 -1.85 22.27 3.45
C ALA A 368 -2.11 23.23 2.29
N THR A 369 -3.28 23.07 1.69
CA THR A 369 -3.93 24.10 0.88
C THR A 369 -5.17 24.58 1.62
N TRP A 370 -5.48 25.87 1.55
CA TRP A 370 -6.74 26.38 2.10
C TRP A 370 -7.22 27.60 1.33
N ASN A 371 -8.53 27.82 1.38
CA ASN A 371 -9.14 28.93 0.66
C ASN A 371 -10.31 29.50 1.45
N LYS A 372 -10.64 30.76 1.12
CA LYS A 372 -11.86 31.48 1.50
C LYS A 372 -11.94 31.98 2.95
N SER A 373 -11.17 31.44 3.89
CA SER A 373 -11.23 31.83 5.30
C SER A 373 -9.88 31.79 6.02
N GLU A 374 -9.80 32.49 7.15
CA GLU A 374 -8.70 32.35 8.11
C GLU A 374 -8.81 30.98 8.80
N VAL A 375 -7.66 30.32 8.96
CA VAL A 375 -7.57 28.96 9.52
C VAL A 375 -6.41 28.88 10.50
N GLU A 376 -6.64 28.16 11.59
CA GLU A 376 -5.60 27.78 12.54
C GLU A 376 -5.37 26.27 12.45
N PHE A 377 -4.10 25.89 12.27
CA PHE A 377 -3.65 24.51 12.33
C PHE A 377 -2.88 24.30 13.63
N LYS A 378 -3.18 23.25 14.39
CA LYS A 378 -2.45 22.89 15.62
C LYS A 378 -2.06 21.42 15.62
N LEU A 379 -0.84 21.14 16.05
CA LEU A 379 -0.36 19.79 16.37
C LEU A 379 -0.45 19.56 17.87
N VAL A 380 -1.09 18.47 18.27
CA VAL A 380 -1.29 18.08 19.66
C VAL A 380 -0.68 16.70 19.88
N SER A 381 0.11 16.58 20.94
CA SER A 381 0.74 15.33 21.40
C SER A 381 -0.28 14.32 21.93
N PRO A 382 0.11 13.05 22.09
CA PRO A 382 -0.71 12.02 22.75
C PRO A 382 -1.11 12.37 24.19
N ASN A 383 -0.35 13.24 24.85
CA ASN A 383 -0.62 13.73 26.21
C ASN A 383 -1.50 14.99 26.26
N GLU A 384 -2.18 15.33 25.16
CA GLU A 384 -3.05 16.51 25.00
C GLU A 384 -2.31 17.87 25.12
N ALA A 385 -0.98 17.87 25.03
CA ALA A 385 -0.20 19.11 24.98
C ALA A 385 -0.05 19.59 23.53
N GLU A 386 -0.32 20.88 23.28
CA GLU A 386 -0.03 21.54 22.01
C GLU A 386 1.48 21.62 21.80
N ILE A 387 1.94 21.12 20.65
CA ILE A 387 3.36 21.10 20.24
C ILE A 387 3.67 22.32 19.39
N ALA A 388 2.86 22.53 18.36
CA ALA A 388 3.04 23.57 17.37
C ALA A 388 1.68 24.07 16.87
N GLY A 389 1.65 25.31 16.39
CA GLY A 389 0.45 25.90 15.82
C GLY A 389 0.77 27.05 14.87
N THR A 390 0.00 27.17 13.80
CA THR A 390 0.10 28.26 12.83
C THR A 390 -1.27 28.82 12.50
N LEU A 391 -1.39 30.15 12.56
CA LEU A 391 -2.54 30.89 12.07
C LEU A 391 -2.23 31.39 10.66
N LYS A 392 -3.17 31.18 9.73
CA LYS A 392 -3.04 31.56 8.32
C LYS A 392 -4.23 32.40 7.89
N ASP A 393 -3.97 33.49 7.19
CA ASP A 393 -4.98 34.38 6.66
C ASP A 393 -5.32 34.06 5.20
N SER A 394 -6.56 34.40 4.79
CA SER A 394 -7.00 34.36 3.39
C SER A 394 -6.93 32.97 2.70
N SER A 395 -6.07 32.81 1.69
CA SER A 395 -5.92 31.57 0.90
C SER A 395 -4.44 31.25 0.75
N GLY A 396 -4.08 29.97 0.87
CA GLY A 396 -2.72 29.46 0.70
C GLY A 396 -2.66 28.37 -0.36
N ASN A 397 -1.61 28.40 -1.18
CA ASN A 397 -1.35 27.38 -2.20
C ASN A 397 -0.21 26.49 -1.70
N SER A 398 -0.52 25.25 -1.33
CA SER A 398 0.39 24.17 -0.89
C SER A 398 1.62 24.66 -0.11
N GLU A 399 1.42 24.86 1.20
CA GLU A 399 2.48 25.31 2.10
C GLU A 399 2.74 24.27 3.20
N ILE A 400 4.00 24.08 3.58
CA ILE A 400 4.37 23.37 4.81
C ILE A 400 3.88 24.21 5.99
N ILE A 401 2.91 23.68 6.75
CA ILE A 401 2.31 24.34 7.91
C ILE A 401 2.85 23.82 9.24
N LEU A 402 3.36 22.58 9.25
CA LEU A 402 3.99 21.94 10.40
C LEU A 402 5.17 21.10 9.90
N ASN A 403 6.31 21.18 10.59
CA ASN A 403 7.48 20.35 10.34
C ASN A 403 8.21 20.18 11.67
N GLU A 404 7.91 19.09 12.36
CA GLU A 404 8.36 18.84 13.72
C GLU A 404 8.94 17.43 13.81
N THR A 405 10.08 17.28 14.47
CA THR A 405 10.60 15.95 14.83
C THR A 405 9.87 15.47 16.08
N LEU A 406 9.12 14.38 15.96
CA LEU A 406 8.29 13.80 17.01
C LEU A 406 8.95 12.54 17.57
N SER A 407 8.99 12.41 18.90
CA SER A 407 9.67 11.31 19.60
C SER A 407 8.80 10.59 20.63
N ASP A 408 7.64 11.14 21.00
CA ASP A 408 6.70 10.39 21.85
C ASP A 408 5.93 9.41 20.96
N TRP A 409 5.73 8.19 21.45
CA TRP A 409 4.85 7.22 20.79
C TRP A 409 3.41 7.46 21.19
N GLY A 410 2.47 7.22 20.28
CA GLY A 410 1.05 7.40 20.57
C GLY A 410 0.28 8.10 19.47
N LEU A 411 -0.93 8.47 19.85
CA LEU A 411 -1.91 9.05 18.96
C LEU A 411 -1.87 10.59 18.96
N TYR A 412 -1.25 11.16 17.93
CA TYR A 412 -1.19 12.60 17.70
C TYR A 412 -2.45 13.13 17.02
N LYS A 413 -2.68 14.44 17.13
CA LYS A 413 -3.82 15.11 16.49
C LYS A 413 -3.38 16.36 15.75
N VAL A 414 -3.85 16.50 14.51
CA VAL A 414 -3.85 17.78 13.79
C VAL A 414 -5.25 18.37 13.88
N LEU A 415 -5.38 19.52 14.53
CA LEU A 415 -6.60 20.30 14.59
C LEU A 415 -6.61 21.32 13.45
N VAL A 416 -7.69 21.35 12.68
CA VAL A 416 -7.99 22.41 11.71
C VAL A 416 -9.18 23.19 12.23
N GLU A 417 -9.00 24.47 12.52
CA GLU A 417 -10.03 25.35 13.07
C GLU A 417 -10.30 26.53 12.14
N ASN A 418 -11.55 26.71 11.72
CA ASN A 418 -11.95 27.89 10.94
C ASN A 418 -12.20 29.06 11.88
N THR A 419 -11.16 29.87 12.12
CA THR A 419 -11.22 31.07 12.97
C THR A 419 -11.83 32.28 12.25
N GLY A 420 -11.98 32.19 10.93
CA GLY A 420 -12.53 33.24 10.11
C GLY A 420 -14.06 33.33 10.12
N ILE A 421 -14.59 34.13 9.19
CA ILE A 421 -16.02 34.45 9.08
C ILE A 421 -16.69 33.85 7.84
N ASN A 422 -15.91 33.21 6.97
CA ASN A 422 -16.39 32.55 5.77
C ASN A 422 -16.25 31.04 5.93
N GLU A 423 -16.91 30.30 5.05
CA GLU A 423 -16.63 28.87 4.87
C GLU A 423 -15.16 28.68 4.48
N LEU A 424 -14.51 27.70 5.10
CA LEU A 424 -13.14 27.27 4.82
C LEU A 424 -13.19 25.99 3.99
N GLU A 425 -12.47 25.95 2.89
CA GLU A 425 -12.12 24.72 2.18
C GLU A 425 -10.63 24.48 2.37
N TYR A 426 -10.24 23.24 2.68
CA TYR A 426 -8.83 22.90 2.87
C TYR A 426 -8.52 21.46 2.47
N THR A 427 -7.24 21.25 2.19
CA THR A 427 -6.61 19.93 2.06
C THR A 427 -5.42 19.92 2.99
N ILE A 428 -5.22 18.84 3.75
CA ILE A 428 -3.97 18.57 4.47
C ILE A 428 -3.37 17.27 3.97
N THR A 429 -2.05 17.22 3.85
CA THR A 429 -1.27 16.02 3.56
C THR A 429 -0.22 15.86 4.64
N ALA A 430 -0.29 14.78 5.41
CA ALA A 430 0.66 14.48 6.48
C ALA A 430 1.58 13.32 6.05
N ARG A 431 2.89 13.50 6.20
CA ARG A 431 3.92 12.50 5.88
C ARG A 431 4.74 12.15 7.12
N TYR A 432 4.99 10.85 7.35
CA TYR A 432 5.73 10.34 8.51
C TYR A 432 6.24 8.91 8.31
N GLU A 433 7.13 8.49 9.19
CA GLU A 433 7.64 7.11 9.30
C GLU A 433 6.89 6.30 10.35
N SER A 434 6.86 4.99 10.15
CA SER A 434 6.48 4.01 11.17
C SER A 434 7.50 2.89 11.22
N ASP A 435 7.58 2.25 12.38
CA ASP A 435 8.23 0.96 12.63
C ASP A 435 7.17 0.15 13.37
N VAL A 436 6.49 -0.79 12.71
CA VAL A 436 5.33 -1.49 13.32
C VAL A 436 5.76 -2.73 14.10
N ASN A 437 6.87 -3.36 13.72
CA ASN A 437 7.38 -4.59 14.34
C ASN A 437 8.43 -4.33 15.46
N ASN A 438 8.82 -3.06 15.68
CA ASN A 438 9.73 -2.59 16.74
C ASN A 438 11.15 -3.14 16.64
N ASP A 439 11.67 -3.29 15.43
CA ASP A 439 13.05 -3.73 15.20
C ASP A 439 14.04 -2.56 15.10
N ASN A 440 13.55 -1.31 15.16
CA ASN A 440 14.28 -0.05 14.96
C ASN A 440 14.68 0.21 13.50
N VAL A 441 14.04 -0.47 12.55
CA VAL A 441 14.11 -0.18 11.13
C VAL A 441 12.75 0.35 10.71
N PRO A 442 12.66 1.55 10.10
CA PRO A 442 11.39 2.04 9.59
C PRO A 442 10.80 1.09 8.56
N ASP A 443 9.46 0.96 8.52
CA ASP A 443 8.73 0.12 7.58
C ASP A 443 8.99 0.54 6.12
N SER A 444 9.37 1.80 5.88
CA SER A 444 9.82 2.28 4.56
C SER A 444 11.12 1.62 4.10
N GLN A 445 11.92 1.10 5.03
CA GLN A 445 13.21 0.46 4.79
C GLN A 445 13.19 -1.06 4.99
N GLN A 446 12.22 -1.59 5.77
CA GLN A 446 12.08 -3.02 6.03
C GLN A 446 10.62 -3.47 5.92
N PHE A 447 10.36 -4.34 4.96
CA PHE A 447 9.01 -4.66 4.52
C PHE A 447 8.58 -6.08 4.95
N TRP A 448 8.05 -6.23 6.18
CA TRP A 448 7.41 -7.44 6.72
C TRP A 448 8.21 -8.75 6.86
N PHE A 449 9.37 -8.90 6.23
CA PHE A 449 10.20 -10.11 6.30
C PHE A 449 11.42 -9.93 7.23
N ASP A 450 11.99 -11.05 7.65
CA ASP A 450 13.14 -11.14 8.56
C ASP A 450 14.38 -10.38 8.02
N ASP A 451 15.15 -9.75 8.92
CA ASP A 451 16.39 -9.02 8.60
C ASP A 451 17.34 -9.79 7.67
N SER A 452 17.37 -11.12 7.78
CA SER A 452 18.26 -11.98 7.01
C SER A 452 18.07 -11.85 5.50
N TYR A 453 16.85 -11.58 5.01
CA TYR A 453 16.56 -11.41 3.59
C TYR A 453 17.28 -10.18 2.99
N TRP A 454 17.58 -9.15 3.79
CA TRP A 454 18.34 -7.97 3.35
C TRP A 454 19.83 -8.22 3.15
N SER A 455 20.30 -9.41 3.50
CA SER A 455 21.71 -9.82 3.36
C SER A 455 21.88 -11.11 2.58
N MET A 456 20.77 -11.75 2.21
CA MET A 456 20.74 -12.97 1.42
C MET A 456 20.65 -12.58 -0.06
N ASP A 457 21.35 -13.34 -0.88
CA ASP A 457 21.40 -13.24 -2.34
C ASP A 457 21.62 -14.69 -2.80
N GLN A 458 20.51 -15.40 -2.98
CA GLN A 458 20.50 -16.87 -3.09
C GLN A 458 20.96 -17.37 -4.46
N ASP A 459 20.72 -16.62 -5.53
CA ASP A 459 21.18 -16.94 -6.88
C ASP A 459 22.46 -16.21 -7.29
N ALA A 460 22.92 -15.24 -6.49
CA ALA A 460 24.18 -14.53 -6.65
C ALA A 460 24.24 -13.62 -7.89
N ASP A 461 23.10 -13.08 -8.33
CA ASP A 461 23.01 -12.09 -9.41
C ASP A 461 23.38 -10.66 -8.95
N GLY A 462 23.34 -10.41 -7.64
CA GLY A 462 23.66 -9.14 -7.00
C GLY A 462 22.45 -8.34 -6.50
N LEU A 463 21.23 -8.83 -6.71
CA LEU A 463 20.00 -8.38 -6.09
C LEU A 463 19.77 -9.21 -4.82
N VAL A 464 19.43 -8.56 -3.69
CA VAL A 464 19.19 -9.31 -2.45
C VAL A 464 17.76 -9.85 -2.44
N ASP A 465 17.54 -11.02 -1.84
CA ASP A 465 16.24 -11.72 -1.78
C ASP A 465 15.09 -10.80 -1.31
N ALA A 466 15.38 -9.88 -0.38
CA ALA A 466 14.44 -8.88 0.09
C ALA A 466 13.87 -8.00 -1.06
N ILE A 467 14.76 -7.51 -1.93
CA ILE A 467 14.39 -6.66 -3.06
C ILE A 467 13.70 -7.49 -4.14
N GLU A 468 14.17 -8.71 -4.38
CA GLU A 468 13.55 -9.61 -5.35
C GLU A 468 12.08 -9.89 -4.99
N LEU A 469 11.81 -10.25 -3.73
CA LEU A 469 10.44 -10.46 -3.25
C LEU A 469 9.57 -9.20 -3.39
N LEU A 470 10.12 -8.02 -3.15
CA LEU A 470 9.43 -6.73 -3.30
C LEU A 470 9.08 -6.43 -4.76
N LEU A 471 10.00 -6.75 -5.67
CA LEU A 471 9.82 -6.61 -7.12
C LEU A 471 9.06 -7.80 -7.73
N GLN A 472 8.70 -8.81 -6.92
CA GLN A 472 8.05 -10.06 -7.33
C GLN A 472 8.88 -10.89 -8.32
N THR A 473 10.20 -10.64 -8.36
CA THR A 473 11.16 -11.51 -9.02
C THR A 473 11.46 -12.73 -8.13
N SER A 474 12.23 -13.69 -8.65
CA SER A 474 12.45 -14.98 -8.01
C SER A 474 13.81 -15.04 -7.31
N PRO A 475 13.86 -15.16 -5.96
CA PRO A 475 15.11 -15.29 -5.18
C PRO A 475 15.99 -16.51 -5.45
N LEU A 476 15.70 -17.28 -6.48
CA LEU A 476 16.35 -18.53 -6.82
C LEU A 476 16.76 -18.56 -8.30
N LEU A 477 16.50 -17.49 -9.05
CA LEU A 477 16.69 -17.40 -10.50
C LEU A 477 17.28 -16.04 -10.83
N GLU A 478 18.53 -16.05 -11.33
CA GLU A 478 19.24 -14.84 -11.76
C GLU A 478 18.45 -14.00 -12.81
N ASP A 479 17.48 -14.60 -13.49
CA ASP A 479 16.70 -14.03 -14.61
C ASP A 479 15.27 -14.58 -14.49
N SER A 480 14.35 -13.74 -14.01
CA SER A 480 12.99 -14.11 -13.62
C SER A 480 12.03 -14.22 -14.80
N ASP A 481 12.26 -13.47 -15.86
CA ASP A 481 11.39 -13.38 -17.03
C ASP A 481 11.91 -14.23 -18.22
N PHE A 482 13.15 -14.73 -18.09
CA PHE A 482 13.90 -15.56 -19.02
C PHE A 482 14.31 -14.86 -20.33
N ASP A 483 14.60 -13.57 -20.28
CA ASP A 483 15.04 -12.79 -21.44
C ASP A 483 16.55 -12.70 -21.66
N THR A 484 17.34 -13.31 -20.76
CA THR A 484 18.80 -13.39 -20.71
C THR A 484 19.54 -12.22 -20.06
N MET A 485 18.83 -11.20 -19.59
CA MET A 485 19.37 -10.20 -18.67
C MET A 485 19.08 -10.63 -17.22
N PRO A 486 20.03 -10.42 -16.27
CA PRO A 486 19.75 -10.69 -14.88
C PRO A 486 18.87 -9.62 -14.22
N ASP A 487 18.04 -10.02 -13.24
CA ASP A 487 17.12 -9.12 -12.54
C ASP A 487 17.88 -7.93 -11.92
N ALA A 488 19.04 -8.19 -11.29
CA ALA A 488 19.91 -7.14 -10.74
C ALA A 488 20.35 -6.09 -11.78
N TYR A 489 20.64 -6.53 -13.01
CA TYR A 489 21.05 -5.64 -14.09
C TYR A 489 19.87 -4.79 -14.57
N GLU A 490 18.71 -5.41 -14.76
CA GLU A 490 17.50 -4.73 -15.22
C GLU A 490 17.08 -3.65 -14.23
N VAL A 491 17.02 -3.99 -12.94
CA VAL A 491 16.71 -3.04 -11.86
C VAL A 491 17.72 -1.90 -11.79
N GLN A 492 19.01 -2.18 -11.98
CA GLN A 492 20.05 -1.15 -11.94
C GLN A 492 19.94 -0.17 -13.12
N ASN A 493 19.37 -0.61 -14.24
CA ASN A 493 19.29 0.16 -15.48
C ASN A 493 17.84 0.45 -15.88
N ASP A 494 16.93 0.60 -14.91
CA ASP A 494 15.55 1.03 -15.13
C ASP A 494 14.76 0.20 -16.19
N LEU A 495 15.11 -1.07 -16.36
CA LEU A 495 14.39 -2.07 -17.16
C LEU A 495 13.37 -2.85 -16.30
N ASP A 496 12.48 -3.63 -16.91
CA ASP A 496 11.44 -4.40 -16.20
C ASP A 496 11.83 -5.89 -16.06
N PRO A 497 12.28 -6.36 -14.88
CA PRO A 497 12.73 -7.75 -14.66
C PRO A 497 11.60 -8.79 -14.68
N LEU A 498 10.36 -8.38 -14.98
CA LEU A 498 9.21 -9.26 -15.15
C LEU A 498 8.65 -9.26 -16.58
N GLU A 499 9.18 -8.44 -17.49
CA GLU A 499 8.79 -8.37 -18.89
C GLU A 499 9.97 -8.53 -19.83
N ASN A 500 9.85 -9.46 -20.79
CA ASN A 500 10.86 -9.69 -21.82
C ASN A 500 11.01 -8.47 -22.73
N ASP A 501 11.95 -7.62 -22.36
CA ASP A 501 12.24 -6.33 -22.98
C ASP A 501 13.63 -6.29 -23.64
N ALA A 502 14.40 -7.39 -23.59
CA ALA A 502 15.70 -7.58 -24.25
C ALA A 502 15.85 -7.00 -25.68
N GLU A 503 14.78 -7.03 -26.49
CA GLU A 503 14.76 -6.55 -27.88
C GLU A 503 14.20 -5.12 -28.02
N TYR A 504 13.79 -4.48 -26.93
CA TYR A 504 13.44 -3.08 -26.88
C TYR A 504 14.70 -2.22 -26.87
N ASP A 505 14.52 -0.93 -27.12
CA ASP A 505 15.55 0.09 -27.30
C ASP A 505 15.07 1.29 -26.50
N LEU A 506 15.47 1.35 -25.23
CA LEU A 506 14.89 2.23 -24.23
C LEU A 506 15.25 3.69 -24.49
N ASP A 507 16.51 3.98 -24.82
CA ASP A 507 17.00 5.32 -25.10
C ASP A 507 16.89 5.76 -26.58
N GLN A 508 16.56 4.84 -27.47
CA GLN A 508 16.34 5.04 -28.90
C GLN A 508 17.61 5.40 -29.69
N ASP A 509 18.77 4.89 -29.27
CA ASP A 509 20.04 5.03 -30.00
C ASP A 509 20.19 4.01 -31.15
N GLY A 510 19.44 2.90 -31.08
CA GLY A 510 19.42 1.81 -32.07
C GLY A 510 20.10 0.50 -31.63
N LEU A 511 20.68 0.45 -30.44
CA LEU A 511 21.02 -0.79 -29.73
C LEU A 511 19.77 -1.31 -28.99
N SER A 512 19.73 -2.61 -28.71
CA SER A 512 18.68 -3.17 -27.86
C SER A 512 19.19 -3.31 -26.43
N ASN A 513 18.30 -3.34 -25.44
CA ASN A 513 18.63 -3.49 -24.02
C ASN A 513 19.63 -4.65 -23.78
N LEU A 514 19.36 -5.82 -24.39
CA LEU A 514 20.26 -6.97 -24.31
C LEU A 514 21.61 -6.71 -24.97
N ARG A 515 21.63 -6.00 -26.10
CA ARG A 515 22.88 -5.69 -26.80
C ARG A 515 23.75 -4.75 -25.96
N GLU A 516 23.13 -3.82 -25.25
CA GLU A 516 23.80 -2.91 -24.35
C GLU A 516 24.34 -3.64 -23.12
N PHE A 517 23.56 -4.55 -22.54
CA PHE A 517 24.04 -5.47 -21.50
C PHE A 517 25.29 -6.24 -21.92
N GLU A 518 25.29 -6.80 -23.14
CA GLU A 518 26.43 -7.52 -23.69
C GLU A 518 27.68 -6.64 -23.90
N LEU A 519 27.48 -5.35 -24.18
CA LEU A 519 28.53 -4.37 -24.44
C LEU A 519 29.01 -3.67 -23.15
N GLY A 520 28.20 -3.67 -22.10
CA GLY A 520 28.41 -2.90 -20.88
C GLY A 520 28.07 -1.41 -21.01
N THR A 521 27.33 -1.02 -22.05
CA THR A 521 26.76 0.32 -22.23
C THR A 521 25.49 0.48 -21.39
N ASN A 522 24.97 1.69 -21.27
CA ASN A 522 23.83 2.03 -20.42
C ASN A 522 22.55 2.21 -21.25
N PRO A 523 21.53 1.33 -21.09
CA PRO A 523 20.30 1.37 -21.88
C PRO A 523 19.41 2.60 -21.67
N ASN A 524 19.77 3.47 -20.73
CA ASN A 524 19.13 4.77 -20.53
C ASN A 524 19.90 5.95 -21.14
N SER A 525 20.99 5.70 -21.87
CA SER A 525 21.93 6.75 -22.26
C SER A 525 22.49 6.48 -23.64
N VAL A 526 22.01 7.27 -24.61
CA VAL A 526 22.44 7.19 -26.02
C VAL A 526 23.95 7.37 -26.25
N ASP A 527 24.68 7.83 -25.23
CA ASP A 527 26.12 8.11 -25.19
C ASP A 527 26.62 7.74 -23.78
N SER A 528 27.14 6.53 -23.63
CA SER A 528 27.51 5.94 -22.34
C SER A 528 28.74 6.58 -21.71
N ASP A 529 29.69 7.05 -22.52
CA ASP A 529 30.96 7.62 -22.06
C ASP A 529 31.01 9.16 -22.08
N GLN A 530 29.95 9.78 -22.59
CA GLN A 530 29.71 11.22 -22.67
C GLN A 530 30.67 11.97 -23.58
N ASP A 531 31.15 11.32 -24.64
CA ASP A 531 32.09 11.90 -25.60
C ASP A 531 31.43 12.62 -26.79
N GLN A 532 30.09 12.56 -26.86
CA GLN A 532 29.18 13.10 -27.88
C GLN A 532 29.04 12.25 -29.14
N MET A 533 29.51 11.01 -29.14
CA MET A 533 29.15 9.98 -30.12
C MET A 533 28.12 9.03 -29.50
N ASP A 534 27.22 8.48 -30.30
CA ASP A 534 26.24 7.52 -29.79
C ASP A 534 26.78 6.09 -29.81
N ASP A 535 26.41 5.30 -28.81
CA ASP A 535 26.96 3.96 -28.56
C ASP A 535 26.74 3.06 -29.79
N TYR A 536 25.53 3.13 -30.37
CA TYR A 536 25.22 2.44 -31.63
C TYR A 536 26.23 2.75 -32.74
N TRP A 537 26.56 4.02 -33.00
CA TRP A 537 27.47 4.38 -34.10
C TRP A 537 28.90 3.92 -33.81
N GLU A 538 29.37 4.07 -32.57
CA GLU A 538 30.69 3.60 -32.18
C GLU A 538 30.85 2.10 -32.39
N VAL A 539 29.83 1.32 -31.98
CA VAL A 539 29.79 -0.13 -32.20
C VAL A 539 29.78 -0.47 -33.70
N GLN A 540 29.03 0.25 -34.53
CA GLN A 540 29.05 0.04 -35.98
C GLN A 540 30.42 0.31 -36.62
N HIS A 541 31.18 1.24 -36.05
CA HIS A 541 32.48 1.66 -36.57
C HIS A 541 33.68 1.01 -35.88
N ASN A 542 33.47 0.11 -34.91
CA ASN A 542 34.52 -0.57 -34.12
C ASN A 542 35.32 0.36 -33.20
N LEU A 543 34.67 1.39 -32.67
CA LEU A 543 35.17 2.21 -31.56
C LEU A 543 34.73 1.61 -30.21
N ASP A 544 35.18 2.20 -29.11
CA ASP A 544 34.94 1.72 -27.75
C ASP A 544 33.94 2.63 -27.03
N PRO A 545 32.64 2.29 -26.98
CA PRO A 545 31.57 3.17 -26.46
C PRO A 545 31.61 3.41 -24.94
N LEU A 546 32.68 2.94 -24.28
CA LEU A 546 32.89 3.09 -22.83
C LEU A 546 34.10 3.97 -22.52
N ARG A 547 34.66 4.65 -23.53
CA ARG A 547 35.91 5.37 -23.42
C ARG A 547 35.98 6.51 -24.45
N ASP A 548 35.86 7.74 -23.93
CA ASP A 548 36.07 8.99 -24.68
C ASP A 548 37.30 8.91 -25.60
N ASP A 549 37.00 8.63 -26.87
CA ASP A 549 37.95 8.52 -27.96
C ASP A 549 37.60 9.42 -29.14
N SER A 550 36.63 10.32 -28.94
CA SER A 550 36.24 11.46 -29.76
C SER A 550 37.39 12.23 -30.44
N MET A 551 38.57 12.27 -29.82
CA MET A 551 39.77 12.99 -30.26
C MET A 551 40.82 12.11 -30.97
N GLU A 552 40.61 10.80 -31.05
CA GLU A 552 41.47 9.87 -31.78
C GLU A 552 41.26 10.01 -33.31
N ASP A 553 42.29 9.64 -34.07
CA ASP A 553 42.34 9.68 -35.54
C ASP A 553 42.99 8.35 -35.98
N PRO A 554 42.21 7.25 -36.08
CA PRO A 554 42.74 5.92 -36.31
C PRO A 554 43.36 5.72 -37.70
N ASP A 555 42.92 6.50 -38.69
CA ASP A 555 43.32 6.35 -40.09
C ASP A 555 44.33 7.41 -40.60
N GLY A 556 44.56 8.46 -39.81
CA GLY A 556 45.56 9.50 -40.01
C GLY A 556 45.20 10.53 -41.08
N ASP A 557 43.91 10.79 -41.33
CA ASP A 557 43.43 11.75 -42.34
C ASP A 557 43.20 13.19 -41.81
N PHE A 558 43.42 13.41 -40.52
CA PHE A 558 43.22 14.65 -39.76
C PHE A 558 41.77 15.00 -39.38
N LEU A 559 40.81 14.09 -39.55
CA LEU A 559 39.54 14.12 -38.85
C LEU A 559 39.66 13.30 -37.55
N THR A 560 38.97 13.74 -36.50
CA THR A 560 38.82 12.91 -35.30
C THR A 560 37.57 12.04 -35.41
N ASN A 561 37.45 11.00 -34.60
CA ASN A 561 36.25 10.17 -34.52
C ASN A 561 34.96 11.02 -34.43
N LEU A 562 34.95 12.07 -33.59
CA LEU A 562 33.81 12.99 -33.48
C LEU A 562 33.55 13.81 -34.76
N ASP A 563 34.60 14.27 -35.45
CA ASP A 563 34.43 14.95 -36.74
C ASP A 563 33.79 14.00 -37.76
N GLU A 564 34.12 12.71 -37.72
CA GLU A 564 33.60 11.69 -38.63
C GLU A 564 32.17 11.28 -38.30
N TYR A 565 31.84 11.15 -37.01
CA TYR A 565 30.48 10.99 -36.52
C TYR A 565 29.56 12.12 -37.04
N LEU A 566 29.99 13.37 -36.85
CA LEU A 566 29.25 14.55 -37.32
C LEU A 566 29.11 14.65 -38.84
N LEU A 567 30.00 13.98 -39.59
CA LEU A 567 30.03 13.97 -41.05
C LEU A 567 29.45 12.69 -41.67
N ASP A 568 29.01 11.72 -40.86
CA ASP A 568 28.54 10.39 -41.27
C ASP A 568 29.61 9.66 -42.12
N ARG A 569 30.83 9.55 -41.57
CA ARG A 569 32.03 8.96 -42.20
C ARG A 569 32.57 7.77 -41.41
N ASP A 570 33.48 7.00 -42.04
CA ASP A 570 34.07 5.80 -41.47
C ASP A 570 35.46 6.12 -40.87
N PRO A 571 35.64 6.05 -39.54
CA PRO A 571 36.88 6.42 -38.82
C PRO A 571 38.08 5.51 -39.06
N HIS A 572 37.93 4.54 -39.96
CA HIS A 572 39.00 3.66 -40.41
C HIS A 572 39.29 3.81 -41.91
N LEU A 573 38.64 4.74 -42.59
CA LEU A 573 38.78 4.95 -44.02
C LEU A 573 39.38 6.32 -44.34
N ASN A 574 40.70 6.32 -44.53
CA ASN A 574 41.44 7.53 -44.89
C ASN A 574 40.84 8.17 -46.15
N GLU A 575 40.07 9.24 -45.96
CA GLU A 575 39.49 9.99 -47.04
C GLU A 575 40.54 11.01 -47.48
N ASP A 576 40.89 11.04 -48.77
CA ASP A 576 41.77 12.08 -49.29
C ASP A 576 41.06 13.45 -49.16
N ILE A 577 41.15 14.09 -47.99
CA ILE A 577 40.60 15.42 -47.74
C ILE A 577 41.46 16.37 -48.55
N HIS A 578 40.97 16.66 -49.75
CA HIS A 578 41.58 17.62 -50.64
C HIS A 578 41.33 19.02 -50.08
N ILE A 579 42.11 19.43 -49.07
CA ILE A 579 42.13 20.80 -48.59
C ILE A 579 42.47 21.68 -49.78
N PRO A 580 41.55 22.52 -50.31
CA PRO A 580 41.94 23.50 -51.30
C PRO A 580 42.83 24.46 -50.55
N PHE A 581 44.14 24.41 -50.81
CA PHE A 581 45.10 25.40 -50.33
C PHE A 581 44.57 26.80 -50.65
N LEU A 582 43.90 27.45 -49.70
CA LEU A 582 43.58 28.86 -49.78
C LEU A 582 44.89 29.59 -49.51
N VAL A 583 45.57 29.97 -50.58
CA VAL A 583 46.71 30.88 -50.53
C VAL A 583 46.21 32.21 -49.94
N VAL A 584 46.39 32.40 -48.62
CA VAL A 584 46.21 33.71 -47.98
C VAL A 584 47.38 34.60 -48.39
N GLY A 585 47.17 35.29 -49.51
CA GLY A 585 47.95 36.45 -49.89
C GLY A 585 47.50 37.67 -49.10
N SER A 586 48.31 38.06 -48.11
CA SER A 586 48.54 39.43 -47.65
C SER A 586 47.41 40.19 -46.94
N LEU A 587 47.69 40.52 -45.67
CA LEU A 587 47.42 41.82 -45.02
C LEU A 587 46.03 42.43 -45.21
N ILE A 588 45.19 42.32 -44.17
CA ILE A 588 44.57 43.46 -43.47
C ILE A 588 44.06 42.92 -42.14
N GLY A 589 44.62 43.43 -41.05
CA GLY A 589 44.11 43.18 -39.72
C GLY A 589 42.78 43.89 -39.50
N ILE A 590 42.00 43.38 -38.56
CA ILE A 590 41.36 44.14 -37.49
C ILE A 590 40.96 43.12 -36.42
N VAL A 591 41.62 43.24 -35.27
CA VAL A 591 41.23 42.66 -33.99
C VAL A 591 40.14 43.54 -33.41
N ILE A 592 38.99 42.97 -33.04
CA ILE A 592 38.06 43.58 -32.09
C ILE A 592 37.56 42.48 -31.15
N LEU A 593 38.05 42.48 -29.91
CA LEU A 593 37.20 42.66 -28.71
C LEU A 593 38.08 42.81 -27.46
N GLY A 594 37.65 43.64 -26.51
CA GLY A 594 37.88 43.36 -25.09
C GLY A 594 38.80 44.27 -24.27
N LEU A 595 38.26 45.44 -23.88
CA LEU A 595 38.18 45.91 -22.48
C LEU A 595 39.43 46.35 -21.67
N VAL A 596 39.31 47.61 -21.18
CA VAL A 596 39.66 48.16 -19.85
C VAL A 596 41.14 48.53 -19.57
N VAL A 597 41.41 49.83 -19.39
CA VAL A 597 41.80 50.46 -18.09
C VAL A 597 42.00 51.97 -18.31
N LYS A 598 41.39 52.74 -17.41
CA LYS A 598 41.36 54.20 -17.27
C LYS A 598 42.58 54.68 -16.47
N GLN A 599 43.39 55.63 -16.94
CA GLN A 599 44.12 56.57 -16.07
C GLN A 599 44.67 57.84 -16.77
N LYS A 600 44.19 59.00 -16.28
CA LYS A 600 44.84 60.33 -16.05
C LYS A 600 46.19 60.61 -16.76
N ARG A 601 46.50 61.80 -17.33
CA ARG A 601 46.34 63.19 -16.81
C ARG A 601 46.93 64.21 -17.83
N SER A 602 46.42 65.46 -17.82
CA SER A 602 47.02 66.77 -18.25
C SER A 602 47.52 66.91 -19.70
N HIS A 603 47.09 67.88 -20.50
CA HIS A 603 46.94 69.31 -20.20
C HIS A 603 45.73 69.96 -20.86
#